data_AF-A0A969USX8-F1
#
_entry.id   AF-A0A969USX8-F1
#
_cell.length_a   1.000
_cell.length_b   1.000
_cell.length_c   1.000
_cell.angle_alpha   90.00
_cell.angle_beta   90.00
_cell.angle_gamma   90.00
#
_symmetry.space_group_name_H-M   'P 1'
#
loop_
_entity.id
_entity.type
_entity.pdbx_description
1 polymer ?
#
loop_
_entity_poly.entity_id
_entity_poly.type
_entity_poly.pdbx_seq_one_letter_code
_entity_poly.pdbx_strand_id
1 'polypeptide(L)'
;MTSHHPIWTLTTEDVYQALGTSAQGLAEDEAASRLKQYGYNELPEPARRSLLLRFIDQLTHFMALLLWGGRNLDMVLPLSTA
;
A
#
# COMPACT_ATOMS: atom_id res chain seq x y z
N MET A 1 24.77 15.28 -4.60
CA MET A 1 24.08 14.76 -5.80
C MET A 1 24.49 13.31 -5.93
N THR A 2 23.69 12.36 -5.43
CA THR A 2 24.00 10.92 -5.53
C THR A 2 23.75 10.48 -6.97
N SER A 3 24.82 10.34 -7.74
CA SER A 3 24.78 9.78 -9.08
C SER A 3 24.25 8.35 -8.98
N HIS A 4 22.99 8.14 -9.32
CA HIS A 4 22.37 6.81 -9.37
C HIS A 4 22.95 6.09 -10.58
N HIS A 5 24.14 5.50 -10.45
CA HIS A 5 24.66 4.61 -11.47
C HIS A 5 23.88 3.30 -11.37
N PRO A 6 23.17 2.89 -12.43
CA PRO A 6 22.43 1.66 -12.39
C PRO A 6 23.35 0.46 -12.20
N ILE A 7 23.06 -0.40 -11.22
CA ILE A 7 23.89 -1.57 -10.90
C ILE A 7 24.07 -2.48 -12.13
N TRP A 8 23.07 -2.53 -13.01
CA TRP A 8 23.08 -3.35 -14.23
C TRP A 8 24.04 -2.86 -15.34
N THR A 9 24.69 -1.70 -15.19
CA THR A 9 25.72 -1.23 -16.13
C THR A 9 27.14 -1.45 -15.62
N LEU A 10 27.30 -1.96 -14.39
CA LEU A 10 28.60 -2.20 -13.76
C LEU A 10 29.17 -3.57 -14.16
N THR A 11 30.49 -3.70 -14.12
CA THR A 11 31.16 -5.01 -14.23
C THR A 11 30.91 -5.85 -12.98
N THR A 12 31.13 -7.16 -13.05
CA THR A 12 30.95 -8.06 -11.90
C THR A 12 31.77 -7.63 -10.67
N GLU A 13 33.02 -7.23 -10.88
CA GLU A 13 33.94 -6.76 -9.87
C GLU A 13 33.45 -5.45 -9.23
N ASP A 14 32.96 -4.52 -10.06
CA ASP A 14 32.40 -3.26 -9.59
C ASP A 14 31.09 -3.46 -8.81
N VAL A 15 30.27 -4.44 -9.17
CA VAL A 15 29.06 -4.81 -8.42
C VAL A 15 29.43 -5.33 -7.03
N TYR A 16 30.42 -6.21 -6.94
CA TYR A 16 30.90 -6.75 -5.65
C TYR A 16 31.44 -5.63 -4.75
N GLN A 17 32.21 -4.69 -5.31
CA GLN A 17 32.69 -3.53 -4.55
C GLN A 17 31.55 -2.59 -4.14
N ALA A 18 30.62 -2.28 -5.06
CA ALA A 18 29.52 -1.37 -4.80
C ALA A 18 28.52 -1.89 -3.75
N LEU A 19 28.26 -3.20 -3.74
CA LEU A 19 27.33 -3.86 -2.80
C LEU A 19 28.02 -4.44 -1.57
N GLY A 20 29.35 -4.36 -1.50
CA GLY A 20 30.15 -5.00 -0.46
C GLY A 20 29.87 -6.50 -0.37
N THR A 21 29.79 -7.19 -1.51
CA THR A 21 29.57 -8.64 -1.58
C THR A 21 30.74 -9.33 -2.28
N SER A 22 30.74 -10.65 -2.29
CA SER A 22 31.75 -11.45 -2.97
C SER A 22 31.10 -12.48 -3.89
N ALA A 23 31.91 -13.11 -4.74
CA ALA A 23 31.46 -14.22 -5.58
C ALA A 23 31.00 -15.44 -4.75
N GLN A 24 31.47 -15.56 -3.50
CA GLN A 24 31.06 -16.60 -2.55
C GLN A 24 29.78 -16.21 -1.78
N GLY A 25 29.26 -14.99 -1.99
CA GLY A 25 28.08 -14.48 -1.32
C GLY A 25 28.42 -13.69 -0.05
N LEU A 26 27.49 -13.74 0.91
CA LEU A 26 27.56 -13.06 2.20
C LEU A 26 27.79 -14.06 3.32
N ALA A 27 28.60 -13.67 4.30
CA ALA A 27 28.70 -14.40 5.55
C ALA A 27 27.40 -14.26 6.37
N GLU A 28 27.09 -15.24 7.21
CA GLU A 28 25.82 -15.30 7.95
C GLU A 28 25.66 -14.14 8.95
N ASP A 29 26.76 -13.72 9.56
CA ASP A 29 26.84 -12.56 10.45
C ASP A 29 26.61 -11.24 9.71
N GLU A 30 27.19 -11.07 8.52
CA GLU A 30 26.93 -9.93 7.66
C GLU A 30 25.48 -9.87 7.18
N ALA A 31 24.93 -11.02 6.78
CA ALA A 31 23.54 -11.12 6.36
C ALA A 31 22.59 -10.75 7.51
N ALA A 32 22.87 -11.22 8.73
CA ALA A 32 22.10 -10.88 9.93
C ALA A 32 22.22 -9.39 10.30
N SER A 33 23.41 -8.80 10.15
CA SER A 33 23.64 -7.36 10.35
C SER A 33 22.83 -6.53 9.36
N ARG A 34 22.87 -6.89 8.07
CA ARG A 34 22.09 -6.23 7.01
C ARG A 34 20.59 -6.38 7.23
N LEU A 35 20.13 -7.56 7.66
CA LEU A 35 18.71 -7.77 7.97
C LEU A 35 18.22 -6.85 9.10
N LYS A 36 19.04 -6.63 10.13
CA LYS A 36 18.71 -5.68 11.22
C LYS A 36 18.72 -4.23 10.73
N GLN A 37 19.60 -3.88 9.79
CA GLN A 37 19.74 -2.53 9.26
C GLN A 37 18.62 -2.15 8.28
N TYR A 38 18.30 -3.05 7.34
CA TYR A 38 17.38 -2.78 6.24
C TYR A 38 15.96 -3.33 6.48
N GLY A 39 15.81 -4.26 7.42
CA GLY A 39 14.57 -4.99 7.62
C GLY A 39 14.40 -6.14 6.61
N TYR A 40 13.28 -6.83 6.73
CA TYR A 40 12.92 -7.91 5.81
C TYR A 40 12.61 -7.34 4.43
N ASN A 41 12.99 -8.10 3.39
CA ASN A 41 12.62 -7.79 2.00
C ASN A 41 11.15 -8.17 1.75
N GLU A 42 10.24 -7.53 2.47
CA GLU A 42 8.81 -7.71 2.35
C GLU A 42 8.13 -6.38 2.04
N LEU A 43 7.14 -6.43 1.16
CA LEU A 43 6.34 -5.26 0.86
C LEU A 43 5.42 -4.98 2.06
N PRO A 44 5.29 -3.72 2.50
CA PRO A 44 4.40 -3.39 3.59
C PRO A 44 2.96 -3.79 3.23
N GLU A 45 2.28 -4.46 4.16
CA GLU A 45 0.87 -4.79 3.95
C GLU A 45 0.06 -3.51 3.74
N PRO A 46 -0.82 -3.47 2.73
CA PRO A 46 -1.70 -2.33 2.54
C PRO A 46 -2.60 -2.18 3.77
N ALA A 47 -2.79 -0.95 4.23
CA ALA A 47 -3.66 -0.66 5.35
C ALA A 47 -5.06 -1.24 5.11
N ARG A 48 -5.44 -2.23 5.91
CA ARG A 48 -6.75 -2.87 5.80
C ARG A 48 -7.80 -1.94 6.38
N ARG A 49 -8.66 -1.36 5.52
CA ARG A 49 -9.89 -0.72 5.99
C ARG A 49 -10.77 -1.76 6.68
N SER A 50 -11.37 -1.40 7.82
CA SER A 50 -12.25 -2.32 8.53
C SER A 50 -13.42 -2.76 7.64
N LEU A 51 -13.87 -4.01 7.80
CA LEU A 51 -14.99 -4.56 7.02
C LEU A 51 -16.26 -3.72 7.19
N LEU A 52 -16.49 -3.21 8.40
CA LEU A 52 -17.62 -2.31 8.69
C LEU A 52 -17.54 -1.00 7.90
N LEU A 53 -16.35 -0.37 7.83
CA LEU A 53 -16.17 0.85 7.06
C LEU A 53 -16.37 0.59 5.55
N ARG A 54 -15.87 -0.53 5.03
CA ARG A 54 -16.11 -0.95 3.65
C ARG A 54 -17.60 -1.20 3.35
N PHE A 55 -18.34 -1.72 4.32
CA PHE A 55 -19.78 -1.95 4.18
C PHE A 55 -20.57 -0.64 4.15
N ILE A 56 -20.25 0.31 5.04
CA ILE A 56 -20.91 1.63 5.07
C ILE A 56 -20.63 2.41 3.78
N ASP A 57 -19.41 2.34 3.25
CA ASP A 57 -19.01 3.01 2.00
C ASP A 57 -19.94 2.66 0.82
N GLN A 58 -20.40 1.40 0.75
CA GLN A 58 -21.37 0.94 -0.26
C GLN A 58 -22.78 1.51 -0.04
N LEU A 59 -23.19 1.71 1.21
CA LEU A 59 -24.50 2.27 1.56
C LEU A 59 -24.58 3.79 1.40
N THR A 60 -23.43 4.47 1.37
CA THR A 60 -23.31 5.92 1.17
C THR A 60 -22.90 6.32 -0.23
N HIS A 61 -22.92 5.40 -1.20
CA HIS A 61 -22.60 5.76 -2.57
C HIS A 61 -23.65 6.73 -3.15
N PHE A 62 -23.26 7.51 -4.18
CA PHE A 62 -24.06 8.63 -4.70
C PHE A 62 -25.52 8.26 -4.99
N MET A 63 -25.75 7.10 -5.61
CA MET A 63 -27.09 6.59 -5.89
C MET A 63 -27.90 6.31 -4.62
N ALA A 64 -27.28 5.69 -3.60
CA ALA A 64 -27.94 5.41 -2.34
C ALA A 64 -28.36 6.72 -1.64
N LEU A 65 -27.50 7.74 -1.65
CA LEU A 65 -27.82 9.06 -1.09
C LEU A 65 -29.05 9.71 -1.74
N LEU A 66 -29.22 9.57 -3.07
CA LEU A 66 -30.42 10.03 -3.77
C LEU A 66 -31.69 9.31 -3.29
N LEU A 67 -31.62 7.99 -3.09
CA LEU A 67 -32.74 7.19 -2.59
C LEU A 67 -33.11 7.56 -1.15
N TRP A 68 -32.11 7.77 -0.27
CA TRP A 68 -32.34 8.29 1.07
C TRP A 68 -32.99 9.67 1.01
N GLY A 69 -32.51 10.58 0.16
CA GLY A 69 -33.10 11.91 -0.03
C GLY A 69 -34.56 11.85 -0.47
N GLY A 70 -34.87 11.04 -1.49
CA GLY A 70 -36.24 10.85 -1.97
C GLY A 70 -37.18 10.27 -0.92
N ARG A 71 -36.72 9.23 -0.18
CA ARG A 71 -37.50 8.65 0.92
C ARG A 71 -37.75 9.66 2.05
N ASN A 72 -36.74 10.43 2.43
CA ASN A 72 -36.91 11.45 3.48
C ASN A 72 -37.85 12.57 3.04
N LEU A 73 -37.83 12.94 1.75
CA LEU A 73 -38.75 13.92 1.19
C LEU A 73 -40.21 13.42 1.20
N ASP A 74 -40.44 12.16 0.84
CA ASP A 74 -41.75 11.49 0.90
C ASP A 74 -42.31 11.38 2.34
N MET A 75 -41.44 11.16 3.33
CA MET A 75 -41.86 11.12 4.73
C MET A 75 -42.20 12.51 5.31
N VAL A 76 -41.53 13.57 4.82
CA VAL A 76 -41.74 14.96 5.27
C VAL A 76 -42.94 15.63 4.62
N LEU A 77 -43.26 15.26 3.38
CA LEU A 77 -44.49 15.65 2.72
C LEU A 77 -45.48 14.49 2.87
N PRO A 78 -46.37 14.48 3.90
CA PRO A 78 -47.50 13.58 3.84
C PRO A 78 -48.24 13.93 2.54
N LEU A 79 -48.08 13.08 1.53
CA LEU A 79 -48.71 13.28 0.24
C LEU A 79 -50.21 13.38 0.51
N SER A 80 -50.70 14.60 0.33
CA SER A 80 -52.09 14.98 0.14
C SER A 80 -53.00 13.78 -0.07
N THR A 81 -53.73 13.40 0.97
CA THR A 81 -55.00 12.69 0.80
C THR A 81 -55.94 13.58 -0.01
N ALA A 82 -56.07 13.33 -1.32
CA ALA A 82 -57.25 13.57 -2.16
C ALA A 82 -56.95 13.11 -3.60
#